data_AF-A0A2D3V3F9-F1
#
_entry.id   AF-A0A2D3V3F9-F1
#
_cell.length_a   1.000
_cell.length_b   1.000
_cell.length_c   1.000
_cell.angle_alpha   90.00
_cell.angle_beta   90.00
_cell.angle_gamma   90.00
#
_symmetry.space_group_name_H-M   'P 1'
#
loop_
_entity.id
_entity.type
_entity.pdbx_description
1 polymer ?
#
loop_
_entity_poly.entity_id
_entity_poly.type
_entity_poly.pdbx_seq_one_letter_code
_entity_poly.pdbx_strand_id
1 'polypeptide(L)'
;MPTSKRPSSRAAESEPDPKRVETDQTNNTTNDNDSGSETPDEATLEALENEFEPYEYVCLNIPPYGRDTDEDDEDQDPEENSDDDLHKKPASEHPDHKFIIPWSAFKKYHDYCRFATYVDPDAFDMYIYNDYQAYGTIQLVENAYSSTTSTKQ
;
A
#
# COMPACT_ATOMS: atom_id res chain seq x y z
N MET A 1 -34.26 -22.46 -16.36
CA MET A 1 -34.07 -22.26 -17.80
C MET A 1 -32.80 -22.99 -18.24
N PRO A 2 -32.88 -23.97 -19.15
CA PRO A 2 -31.73 -24.51 -19.90
C PRO A 2 -31.42 -23.55 -21.06
N THR A 3 -30.26 -23.41 -21.69
CA THR A 3 -28.91 -24.02 -21.72
C THR A 3 -28.06 -23.03 -22.53
N SER A 4 -26.75 -22.94 -22.32
CA SER A 4 -25.83 -22.98 -23.47
C SER A 4 -24.40 -23.30 -23.03
N LYS A 5 -23.99 -24.55 -23.26
CA LYS A 5 -22.57 -24.94 -23.32
C LYS A 5 -22.01 -24.40 -24.63
N ARG A 6 -20.99 -23.54 -24.58
CA ARG A 6 -20.25 -23.17 -25.80
C ARG A 6 -19.33 -24.34 -26.21
N PRO A 7 -19.35 -24.74 -27.49
CA PRO A 7 -18.50 -25.79 -28.01
C PRO A 7 -17.04 -25.33 -28.18
N SER A 8 -16.16 -26.29 -27.93
CA SER A 8 -14.74 -26.31 -28.29
C SER A 8 -14.57 -26.51 -29.80
N SER A 9 -13.73 -25.69 -30.42
CA SER A 9 -13.11 -25.89 -31.74
C SER A 9 -11.67 -25.41 -31.63
N ARG A 10 -10.71 -26.32 -31.52
CA ARG A 10 -9.95 -26.96 -32.63
C ARG A 10 -8.87 -26.04 -33.21
N ALA A 11 -7.64 -26.48 -32.93
CA ALA A 11 -6.37 -26.28 -33.61
C ALA A 11 -6.39 -25.56 -34.97
N ALA A 12 -5.53 -24.54 -35.06
CA ALA A 12 -4.79 -24.21 -36.27
C ALA A 12 -3.33 -24.02 -35.88
N GLU A 13 -2.49 -24.96 -36.32
CA GLU A 13 -1.04 -24.80 -36.42
C GLU A 13 -0.74 -23.73 -37.46
N SER A 14 0.10 -22.76 -37.10
CA SER A 14 1.02 -22.10 -38.03
C SER A 14 2.06 -21.35 -37.21
N GLU A 15 3.19 -22.01 -36.97
CA GLU A 15 4.43 -21.31 -36.60
C GLU A 15 4.91 -20.48 -37.80
N PRO A 16 5.32 -19.23 -37.54
CA PRO A 16 6.44 -18.68 -38.29
C PRO A 16 7.58 -18.32 -37.33
N ASP A 17 8.73 -18.95 -37.54
CA ASP A 17 10.04 -18.54 -37.01
C ASP A 17 10.28 -17.03 -37.17
N PRO A 18 10.54 -16.27 -36.08
CA PRO A 18 11.22 -15.00 -36.19
C PRO A 18 12.73 -15.24 -36.15
N LYS A 19 13.35 -15.02 -37.30
CA LYS A 19 14.80 -14.93 -37.50
C LYS A 19 15.42 -14.03 -36.42
N ARG A 20 16.36 -14.62 -35.69
CA ARG A 20 17.41 -13.97 -34.90
C ARG A 20 18.03 -12.82 -35.70
N VAL A 21 17.74 -11.58 -35.29
CA VAL A 21 18.47 -10.39 -35.72
C VAL A 21 19.42 -10.00 -34.60
N GLU A 22 20.68 -9.82 -34.98
CA GLU A 22 21.77 -9.39 -34.11
C GLU A 22 21.53 -7.99 -33.52
N THR A 23 22.06 -7.86 -32.33
CA THR A 23 22.31 -6.70 -31.48
C THR A 23 22.70 -5.44 -32.25
N ASP A 24 21.92 -4.37 -32.11
CA ASP A 24 22.41 -3.01 -32.26
C ASP A 24 22.38 -2.31 -30.90
N GLN A 25 23.58 -2.06 -30.39
CA GLN A 25 23.83 -1.23 -29.22
C GLN A 25 23.42 0.21 -29.57
N THR A 26 22.36 0.71 -28.96
CA THR A 26 22.12 2.14 -28.84
C THR A 26 22.11 2.51 -27.37
N ASN A 27 23.18 3.20 -26.99
CA ASN A 27 23.36 3.81 -25.68
C ASN A 27 22.27 4.86 -25.49
N ASN A 28 21.35 4.64 -24.55
CA ASN A 28 20.59 5.73 -23.96
C ASN A 28 20.92 5.82 -22.47
N THR A 29 21.64 6.91 -22.20
CA THR A 29 21.95 7.56 -20.94
C THR A 29 20.81 7.50 -19.93
N THR A 30 21.17 6.93 -18.77
CA THR A 30 20.74 7.22 -17.40
C THR A 30 19.68 8.31 -17.20
N ASN A 31 18.58 7.90 -16.57
CA ASN A 31 17.94 8.66 -15.49
C ASN A 31 17.74 7.68 -14.33
N ASP A 32 18.73 7.61 -13.46
CA ASP A 32 18.62 6.96 -12.15
C ASP A 32 17.68 7.81 -11.28
N ASN A 33 16.38 7.56 -11.41
CA ASN A 33 15.43 7.79 -10.33
C ASN A 33 15.15 6.43 -9.69
N ASP A 34 16.22 5.79 -9.23
CA ASP A 34 16.13 4.72 -8.24
C ASP A 34 15.80 5.40 -6.91
N SER A 35 14.52 5.72 -6.74
CA SER A 35 13.95 6.01 -5.43
C SER A 35 13.86 4.66 -4.72
N GLY A 36 15.04 4.12 -4.39
CA GLY A 36 15.21 2.93 -3.60
C GLY A 36 14.52 3.17 -2.27
N SER A 37 13.27 2.72 -2.19
CA SER A 37 12.64 2.39 -0.93
C SER A 37 13.53 1.30 -0.34
N GLU A 38 14.52 1.70 0.46
CA GLU A 38 15.25 0.78 1.31
C GLU A 38 14.19 0.09 2.15
N THR A 39 13.87 -1.16 1.78
CA THR A 39 13.04 -2.00 2.62
C THR A 39 13.80 -2.13 3.93
N PRO A 40 13.25 -1.68 5.07
CA PRO A 40 13.95 -1.77 6.34
C PRO A 40 14.39 -3.22 6.54
N ASP A 41 15.66 -3.37 6.93
CA ASP A 41 16.22 -4.68 7.22
C ASP A 41 15.37 -5.38 8.28
N GLU A 42 15.23 -6.69 8.12
CA GLU A 42 14.36 -7.53 8.96
C GLU A 42 14.64 -7.34 10.47
N ALA A 43 15.90 -7.07 10.82
CA ALA A 43 16.33 -6.76 12.18
C ALA A 43 15.77 -5.42 12.72
N THR A 44 15.61 -4.41 11.86
CA THR A 44 15.02 -3.12 12.23
C THR A 44 13.52 -3.24 12.42
N LEU A 45 12.84 -4.09 11.65
CA LEU A 45 11.43 -4.40 11.86
C LEU A 45 11.20 -5.15 13.19
N GLU A 46 12.03 -6.15 13.52
CA GLU A 46 11.95 -6.85 14.81
C GLU A 46 12.24 -5.94 16.01
N ALA A 47 13.14 -4.97 15.86
CA ALA A 47 13.42 -3.99 16.91
C ALA A 47 12.21 -3.08 17.17
N LEU A 48 11.55 -2.60 16.11
CA LEU A 48 10.30 -1.84 16.21
C LEU A 48 9.16 -2.70 16.76
N GLU A 49 9.12 -3.99 16.43
CA GLU A 49 8.07 -4.88 16.92
C GLU A 49 8.09 -5.05 18.44
N ASN A 50 9.26 -4.94 19.07
CA ASN A 50 9.47 -5.08 20.51
C ASN A 50 9.48 -3.74 21.27
N GLU A 51 9.30 -2.62 20.58
CA GLU A 51 9.42 -1.29 21.18
C GLU A 51 8.25 -0.93 22.12
N PHE A 52 7.04 -1.41 21.81
CA PHE A 52 5.81 -1.03 22.53
C PHE A 52 4.98 -2.23 22.98
N GLU A 53 4.28 -2.06 24.11
CA GLU A 53 3.31 -3.06 24.56
C GLU A 53 2.11 -3.14 23.58
N PRO A 54 1.48 -4.32 23.38
CA PRO A 54 0.41 -4.48 22.38
C PRO A 54 -0.79 -3.52 22.54
N TYR A 55 -1.00 -3.02 23.77
CA TYR A 55 -2.11 -2.15 24.15
C TYR A 55 -1.67 -0.70 24.43
N GLU A 56 -0.40 -0.38 24.20
CA GLU A 56 0.07 0.99 24.24
C GLU A 56 -0.50 1.76 23.04
N TYR A 57 -0.90 3.00 23.28
CA TYR A 57 -1.43 3.87 22.24
C TYR A 57 -0.31 4.70 21.65
N VAL A 58 -0.26 4.77 20.33
CA VAL A 58 0.68 5.59 19.57
C VAL A 58 -0.05 6.67 18.79
N CYS A 59 0.62 7.79 18.59
CA CYS A 59 0.15 8.89 17.79
C CYS A 59 0.28 8.59 16.29
N LEU A 60 -0.76 8.95 15.53
CA LEU A 60 -0.83 8.89 14.07
C LEU A 60 -0.65 10.29 13.47
N ASN A 61 -0.21 10.35 12.23
CA ASN A 61 -0.20 11.62 11.50
C ASN A 61 -1.63 12.08 11.23
N ILE A 62 -1.84 13.40 11.27
CA ILE A 62 -3.12 14.02 10.95
C ILE A 62 -3.43 13.68 9.47
N PRO A 63 -4.55 12.99 9.19
CA PRO A 63 -4.96 12.73 7.82
C PRO A 63 -5.09 14.05 7.03
N PRO A 64 -4.83 14.06 5.72
CA PRO A 64 -4.90 15.29 4.93
C PRO A 64 -6.27 15.96 4.98
N TYR A 65 -7.35 15.19 5.17
CA TYR A 65 -8.73 15.70 5.32
C TYR A 65 -9.09 16.18 6.72
N GLY A 66 -8.20 15.99 7.70
CA GLY A 66 -8.39 16.39 9.10
C GLY A 66 -7.65 17.67 9.46
N ARG A 67 -6.96 18.30 8.50
CA ARG A 67 -6.45 19.65 8.66
C ARG A 67 -7.63 20.58 8.49
N ASP A 68 -7.93 21.37 9.53
CA ASP A 68 -8.88 22.47 9.43
C ASP A 68 -8.26 23.50 8.47
N THR A 69 -8.44 23.28 7.17
CA THR A 69 -8.19 24.30 6.16
C THR A 69 -9.32 25.29 6.27
N ASP A 70 -9.21 26.23 7.21
CA ASP A 70 -10.03 27.42 7.17
C ASP A 70 -9.81 28.03 5.77
N GLU A 71 -10.87 28.03 4.95
CA GLU A 71 -10.86 28.32 3.51
C GLU A 71 -10.40 29.76 3.15
N ASP A 72 -9.88 30.53 4.12
CA ASP A 72 -9.49 31.95 3.99
C ASP A 72 -7.97 32.19 4.02
N ASP A 73 -7.13 31.17 4.26
CA ASP A 73 -5.65 31.31 4.25
C ASP A 73 -5.05 30.77 2.93
N GLU A 74 -5.26 31.50 1.83
CA GLU A 74 -4.68 31.22 0.50
C GLU A 74 -3.14 31.42 0.43
N ASP A 75 -2.49 31.84 1.52
CA ASP A 75 -1.05 32.19 1.55
C ASP A 75 -0.20 31.32 2.52
N GLN A 76 -0.75 30.25 3.11
CA GLN A 76 0.07 29.33 3.91
C GLN A 76 0.85 28.37 2.99
N ASP A 77 2.16 28.63 2.90
CA ASP A 77 3.16 27.71 2.39
C ASP A 77 2.95 26.31 3.01
N PRO A 78 2.73 25.25 2.19
CA PRO A 78 2.47 23.90 2.71
C PRO A 78 3.63 23.29 3.52
N GLU A 79 4.77 23.98 3.64
CA GLU A 79 5.98 23.49 4.30
C GLU A 79 6.10 23.80 5.80
N GLU A 80 5.19 24.59 6.42
CA GLU A 80 5.38 25.03 7.82
C GLU A 80 4.18 24.70 8.73
N ASN A 81 3.78 23.43 8.79
CA ASN A 81 3.09 22.90 9.97
C ASN A 81 4.04 21.97 10.71
N SER A 82 4.75 22.56 11.67
CA SER A 82 5.64 21.93 12.65
C SER A 82 4.89 21.04 13.66
N ASP A 83 3.86 20.31 13.23
CA ASP A 83 3.41 19.08 13.91
C ASP A 83 4.39 17.95 13.52
N ASP A 84 5.67 18.24 13.75
CA ASP A 84 6.82 17.43 13.38
C ASP A 84 6.72 16.06 14.04
N ASP A 85 6.44 15.08 13.20
CA ASP A 85 6.71 13.67 13.40
C ASP A 85 6.20 13.13 14.74
N LEU A 86 4.95 13.43 15.11
CA LEU A 86 4.27 12.72 16.20
C LEU A 86 3.99 11.25 15.84
N HIS A 87 4.30 10.84 14.61
CA HIS A 87 4.13 9.48 14.14
C HIS A 87 4.88 8.47 15.04
N LYS A 88 4.18 7.43 15.49
CA LYS A 88 4.73 6.33 16.31
C LYS A 88 5.25 6.77 17.69
N LYS A 89 5.02 8.02 18.12
CA LYS A 89 5.32 8.44 19.50
C LYS A 89 4.24 7.94 20.47
N PRO A 90 4.58 7.68 21.74
CA PRO A 90 3.59 7.30 22.75
C PRO A 90 2.51 8.37 22.94
N ALA A 91 1.24 7.99 22.94
CA ALA A 91 0.13 8.90 23.15
C ALA A 91 0.09 9.50 24.57
N SER A 92 0.74 8.83 25.55
CA SER A 92 0.86 9.31 26.92
C SER A 92 1.65 10.62 27.04
N GLU A 93 2.56 10.88 26.11
CA GLU A 93 3.37 12.10 26.06
C GLU A 93 2.65 13.25 25.34
N HIS A 94 1.58 12.93 24.60
CA HIS A 94 0.85 13.86 23.74
C HIS A 94 -0.67 13.79 23.99
N PRO A 95 -1.15 14.20 25.18
CA PRO A 95 -2.56 14.09 25.55
C PRO A 95 -3.51 14.95 24.71
N ASP A 96 -3.00 16.02 24.09
CA ASP A 96 -3.77 16.91 23.22
C ASP A 96 -3.90 16.37 21.78
N HIS A 97 -3.18 15.30 21.43
CA HIS A 97 -3.22 14.71 20.10
C HIS A 97 -4.46 13.84 19.91
N LYS A 98 -5.27 14.18 18.91
CA LYS A 98 -6.56 13.51 18.66
C LYS A 98 -6.42 12.15 17.98
N PHE A 99 -5.40 11.96 17.15
CA PHE A 99 -5.26 10.79 16.30
C PHE A 99 -4.36 9.75 16.96
N ILE A 100 -4.96 8.87 17.76
CA ILE A 100 -4.27 7.79 18.47
C ILE A 100 -4.82 6.42 18.07
N ILE A 101 -3.97 5.41 18.09
CA ILE A 101 -4.34 4.02 17.78
C ILE A 101 -3.53 3.07 18.67
N PRO A 102 -4.08 1.93 19.13
CA PRO A 102 -3.28 0.93 19.83
C PRO A 102 -2.22 0.33 18.91
N TRP A 103 -1.03 0.06 19.43
CA TRP A 103 0.12 -0.44 18.68
C TRP A 103 -0.20 -1.72 17.89
N SER A 104 -0.92 -2.65 18.49
CA SER A 104 -1.36 -3.88 17.80
C SER A 104 -2.25 -3.62 16.58
N ALA A 105 -3.07 -2.56 16.60
CA ALA A 105 -3.86 -2.17 15.43
C ALA A 105 -3.03 -1.39 14.42
N PHE A 106 -2.05 -0.59 14.87
CA PHE A 106 -1.10 0.10 14.00
C PHE A 106 -0.30 -0.88 13.13
N LYS A 107 0.24 -1.96 13.72
CA LYS A 107 0.94 -3.01 12.96
C LYS A 107 0.05 -3.61 11.87
N LYS A 108 -1.17 -4.00 12.24
CA LYS A 108 -2.15 -4.55 11.28
C LYS A 108 -2.46 -3.55 10.17
N TYR A 109 -2.66 -2.27 10.50
CA TYR A 109 -2.88 -1.22 9.52
C TYR A 109 -1.72 -1.15 8.53
N HIS A 110 -0.48 -1.15 9.00
CA HIS A 110 0.71 -1.13 8.15
C HIS A 110 0.81 -2.38 7.26
N ASP A 111 0.49 -3.56 7.78
CA ASP A 111 0.43 -4.80 6.98
C ASP A 111 -0.61 -4.68 5.86
N TYR A 112 -1.80 -4.14 6.15
CA TYR A 112 -2.84 -3.91 5.15
C TYR A 112 -2.43 -2.87 4.10
N CYS A 113 -1.74 -1.80 4.49
CA CYS A 113 -1.18 -0.85 3.53
C CYS A 113 -0.18 -1.54 2.60
N ARG A 114 0.70 -2.39 3.12
CA ARG A 114 1.63 -3.18 2.30
C ARG A 114 0.90 -4.15 1.37
N PHE A 115 -0.15 -4.82 1.86
CA PHE A 115 -1.00 -5.67 1.02
C PHE A 115 -1.74 -4.89 -0.06
N ALA A 116 -2.14 -3.64 0.22
CA ALA A 116 -2.75 -2.76 -0.77
C ALA A 116 -1.79 -2.44 -1.93
N THR A 117 -0.49 -2.31 -1.66
CA THR A 117 0.53 -2.17 -2.71
C THR A 117 0.65 -3.44 -3.55
N TYR A 118 0.55 -4.64 -2.95
CA TYR A 118 0.64 -5.90 -3.71
C TYR A 118 -0.55 -6.14 -4.65
N VAL A 119 -1.69 -5.51 -4.41
CA VAL A 119 -2.86 -5.61 -5.31
C VAL A 119 -2.86 -4.55 -6.42
N ASP A 120 -1.93 -3.60 -6.37
CA ASP A 120 -1.77 -2.57 -7.38
C ASP A 120 -0.85 -3.07 -8.51
N PRO A 121 -1.38 -3.37 -9.71
CA PRO A 121 -0.55 -3.84 -10.82
C PRO A 121 0.43 -2.77 -11.33
N ASP A 122 0.12 -1.48 -11.14
CA ASP A 122 1.01 -0.38 -11.52
C ASP A 122 2.27 -0.35 -10.64
N ALA A 123 2.20 -0.85 -9.39
CA ALA A 123 3.36 -1.01 -8.52
C ALA A 123 4.38 -2.06 -9.02
N PHE A 124 4.03 -2.83 -10.07
CA PHE A 124 4.88 -3.83 -10.71
C PHE A 124 5.10 -3.57 -12.21
N ASP A 125 4.88 -2.33 -12.67
CA ASP A 125 4.95 -1.95 -14.09
C ASP A 125 4.07 -2.83 -15.00
N MET A 126 2.96 -3.37 -14.46
CA MET A 126 2.02 -4.18 -15.22
C MET A 126 0.80 -3.36 -15.62
N TYR A 127 0.66 -3.08 -16.92
CA TYR A 127 -0.55 -2.44 -17.42
C TYR A 127 -1.69 -3.46 -17.56
N ILE A 128 -2.68 -3.41 -16.67
CA ILE A 128 -3.91 -4.20 -16.76
C ILE A 128 -5.08 -3.28 -17.02
N TYR A 129 -5.88 -3.58 -18.04
CA TYR A 129 -7.00 -2.73 -18.49
C TYR A 129 -8.15 -2.57 -17.49
N ASN A 130 -8.22 -3.41 -16.44
CA ASN A 130 -9.30 -3.40 -15.45
C ASN A 130 -8.80 -2.85 -14.11
N ASP A 131 -9.71 -2.28 -13.31
CA ASP A 131 -9.47 -1.73 -11.97
C ASP A 131 -9.18 -2.82 -10.91
N TYR A 132 -8.11 -3.61 -11.11
CA TYR A 132 -7.72 -4.71 -10.23
C TYR A 132 -7.41 -4.24 -8.81
N GLN A 133 -6.80 -3.06 -8.67
CA GLN A 133 -6.49 -2.46 -7.39
C GLN A 133 -7.75 -2.26 -6.52
N ALA A 134 -8.84 -1.79 -7.11
CA ALA A 134 -10.10 -1.58 -6.38
C ALA A 134 -10.68 -2.91 -5.87
N TYR A 135 -10.72 -3.94 -6.72
CA TYR A 135 -11.20 -5.27 -6.32
C TYR A 135 -10.30 -5.92 -5.25
N GLY A 136 -8.98 -5.80 -5.40
CA GLY A 136 -8.02 -6.31 -4.43
C GLY A 136 -8.18 -5.61 -3.07
N THR A 137 -8.36 -4.29 -3.08
CA THR A 137 -8.58 -3.51 -1.84
C THR A 137 -9.88 -3.92 -1.15
N ILE A 138 -10.97 -4.13 -1.89
CA ILE A 138 -12.23 -4.63 -1.32
C ILE A 138 -12.04 -5.99 -0.66
N GLN A 139 -11.31 -6.91 -1.30
CA GLN A 139 -11.03 -8.23 -0.73
C GLN A 139 -10.21 -8.14 0.55
N LEU A 140 -9.23 -7.24 0.62
CA LEU A 140 -8.43 -7.01 1.83
C LEU A 140 -9.31 -6.51 2.98
N VAL A 141 -10.24 -5.58 2.72
CA VAL A 141 -11.19 -5.08 3.71
C VAL A 141 -12.13 -6.19 4.20
N GLU A 142 -12.64 -7.02 3.29
CA GLU A 142 -13.51 -8.17 3.64
C GLU A 142 -12.76 -9.18 4.53
N ASN A 143 -11.50 -9.48 4.20
CA ASN A 143 -10.64 -10.36 4.99
C ASN A 143 -10.37 -9.78 6.38
N ALA A 144 -10.09 -8.48 6.46
CA ALA A 144 -9.89 -7.76 7.72
C ALA A 144 -11.12 -7.89 8.63
N TYR A 145 -12.31 -7.62 8.09
CA TYR A 145 -13.55 -7.73 8.84
C TYR A 145 -13.82 -9.18 9.29
N SER A 146 -13.69 -10.13 8.37
CA SER A 146 -13.95 -11.55 8.64
C SER A 146 -13.03 -12.11 9.72
N SER A 147 -11.76 -11.71 9.74
CA SER A 147 -10.76 -12.17 10.72
C SER A 147 -11.15 -11.87 12.17
N THR A 148 -11.87 -10.77 12.41
CA THR A 148 -12.31 -10.37 13.76
C THR A 148 -13.51 -11.18 14.26
N THR A 149 -14.33 -11.70 13.35
CA THR A 149 -15.58 -12.41 13.70
C THR A 149 -15.36 -13.89 14.01
N SER A 150 -14.23 -14.47 13.60
CA SER A 150 -13.93 -15.90 13.75
C SER A 150 -13.44 -16.30 15.14
N THR A 151 -13.19 -15.36 16.07
CA THR A 151 -12.72 -15.65 17.44
C THR A 151 -13.88 -16.01 18.39
N LYS A 152 -14.80 -16.87 17.93
CA LYS A 152 -15.83 -17.48 18.77
C LYS A 152 -15.91 -18.97 18.49
N GLN A 153 -15.11 -19.77 19.21
CA GLN A 153 -15.46 -21.11 19.68
C GLN A 153 -14.43 -21.64 20.67
#